data_AF-A0AAD5M9H7-F1
#
_entry.id   AF-A0AAD5M9H7-F1
#
_cell.length_a   1.000
_cell.length_b   1.000
_cell.length_c   1.000
_cell.angle_alpha   90.00
_cell.angle_beta   90.00
_cell.angle_gamma   90.00
#
_symmetry.space_group_name_H-M   'P 1'
#
loop_
_entity.id
_entity.type
_entity.pdbx_description
1 polymer ?
#
loop_
_entity_poly.entity_id
_entity_poly.type
_entity_poly.pdbx_seq_one_letter_code
_entity_poly.pdbx_strand_id
1 'polypeptide(L)'
;MEILALTFFLTLLFCVESHDAKAVELSKAPKGELYALLVAGSNGFGNYRHQADVAHAYQILKKNGVPEDNVIVMMYDDIANDPK
;
A
#
# COMPACT_ATOMS: atom_id res chain seq x y z
N MET A 1 -51.82 20.57 2.96
CA MET A 1 -50.41 21.04 3.00
C MET A 1 -49.56 20.20 3.94
N GLU A 2 -50.11 19.75 5.08
CA GLU A 2 -49.47 18.82 6.04
C GLU A 2 -48.96 17.50 5.42
N ILE A 3 -49.79 16.81 4.63
CA ILE A 3 -49.43 15.51 4.02
C ILE A 3 -48.26 15.66 3.03
N LEU A 4 -48.24 16.76 2.26
CA LEU A 4 -47.18 17.04 1.29
C LEU A 4 -45.85 17.36 1.98
N ALA A 5 -45.92 18.05 3.13
CA ALA A 5 -44.74 18.32 3.95
C ALA A 5 -44.19 17.03 4.58
N LEU A 6 -45.05 16.13 5.04
CA LEU A 6 -44.64 14.86 5.65
C LEU A 6 -44.02 13.89 4.64
N THR A 7 -44.56 13.83 3.42
CA THR A 7 -43.95 13.01 2.36
C THR A 7 -42.62 13.59 1.91
N PHE A 8 -42.48 14.92 1.84
CA PHE A 8 -41.22 15.59 1.51
C PHE A 8 -40.15 15.35 2.59
N PHE A 9 -40.54 15.41 3.86
CA PHE A 9 -39.66 15.13 5.00
C PHE A 9 -39.22 13.66 5.02
N LEU A 10 -40.13 12.73 4.72
CA LEU A 10 -39.83 11.30 4.66
C LEU A 10 -38.93 10.94 3.47
N THR A 11 -39.10 11.61 2.32
CA THR A 11 -38.18 11.48 1.19
C THR A 11 -36.79 12.07 1.49
N LEU A 12 -36.71 13.16 2.27
CA LEU A 12 -35.42 13.69 2.71
C LEU A 12 -34.68 12.73 3.65
N LEU A 13 -35.41 12.06 4.56
CA LEU A 13 -34.86 11.03 5.45
C LEU A 13 -34.30 9.83 4.67
N PHE A 14 -34.99 9.37 3.63
CA PHE A 14 -34.49 8.29 2.77
C PHE A 14 -33.35 8.70 1.81
N CYS A 15 -33.23 9.99 1.46
CA CYS A 15 -32.17 10.49 0.58
C CYS A 15 -30.76 10.53 1.23
N VAL A 16 -30.65 10.36 2.55
CA VAL A 16 -29.36 10.46 3.27
C VAL A 16 -28.64 9.11 3.39
N GLU A 17 -29.36 7.98 3.30
CA GLU A 17 -28.72 6.67 3.30
C GLU A 17 -28.28 6.28 1.87
N SER A 18 -26.96 6.22 1.64
CA SER A 18 -26.29 5.03 1.05
C SER A 18 -25.05 5.31 0.17
N HIS A 19 -24.62 6.55 -0.04
CA HIS A 19 -23.41 6.78 -0.86
C HIS A 19 -22.07 6.61 -0.11
N ASP A 20 -22.08 6.53 1.23
CA ASP A 20 -20.84 6.45 2.04
C ASP A 20 -20.34 5.02 2.32
N ALA A 21 -21.23 4.02 2.26
CA ALA A 21 -20.89 2.65 2.69
C ALA A 21 -19.85 1.96 1.79
N LYS A 22 -19.80 2.30 0.49
CA LYS A 22 -18.81 1.73 -0.45
C LYS A 22 -17.42 2.37 -0.32
N ALA A 23 -17.34 3.64 0.06
CA ALA A 23 -16.05 4.32 0.23
C ALA A 23 -15.30 3.81 1.47
N VAL A 24 -16.04 3.43 2.53
CA VAL A 24 -15.50 2.86 3.77
C VAL A 24 -15.00 1.42 3.60
N GLU A 25 -15.59 0.62 2.70
CA GLU A 25 -15.06 -0.71 2.39
C GLU A 25 -13.71 -0.63 1.63
N LEU A 26 -13.55 0.34 0.73
CA LEU A 26 -12.33 0.49 -0.05
C LEU A 26 -11.15 1.05 0.78
N SER A 27 -11.44 1.81 1.84
CA SER A 27 -10.42 2.38 2.74
C SER A 27 -10.01 1.43 3.86
N LYS A 28 -10.68 0.27 3.98
CA LYS A 28 -10.34 -0.70 5.00
C LYS A 28 -9.01 -1.34 4.64
N ALA A 29 -7.97 -1.02 5.42
CA ALA A 29 -6.67 -1.67 5.29
C ALA A 29 -6.88 -3.20 5.28
N PRO A 30 -6.21 -3.93 4.37
CA PRO A 30 -6.36 -5.36 4.28
C PRO A 30 -6.09 -6.00 5.66
N LYS A 31 -6.96 -6.92 6.08
CA LYS A 31 -6.74 -7.68 7.32
C LYS A 31 -5.58 -8.65 7.11
N GLY A 32 -4.45 -8.42 7.77
CA GLY A 32 -3.31 -9.33 7.76
C GLY A 32 -1.98 -8.59 7.98
N GLU A 33 -0.92 -9.36 8.18
CA GLU A 33 0.45 -8.84 8.18
C GLU A 33 0.98 -8.81 6.74
N LEU A 34 1.68 -7.74 6.37
CA LEU A 34 2.33 -7.63 5.07
C LEU A 34 3.71 -8.27 5.13
N TYR A 35 3.98 -9.17 4.17
CA TYR A 35 5.29 -9.79 3.93
C TYR A 35 5.78 -9.45 2.53
N ALA A 36 7.09 -9.32 2.35
CA ALA A 36 7.70 -9.01 1.06
C ALA A 36 8.95 -9.87 0.81
N LEU A 37 9.11 -10.29 -0.45
CA LEU A 37 10.34 -10.88 -0.98
C LEU A 37 10.90 -9.95 -2.06
N LEU A 38 12.08 -9.39 -1.83
CA LEU A 38 12.77 -8.51 -2.76
C LEU A 38 13.97 -9.25 -3.36
N VAL A 39 14.07 -9.33 -4.68
CA VAL A 39 15.12 -10.09 -5.37
C VAL A 39 15.83 -9.26 -6.43
N ALA A 40 17.15 -9.11 -6.32
CA ALA A 40 18.00 -8.59 -7.39
C ALA A 40 18.61 -9.76 -8.16
N GLY A 41 18.19 -9.97 -9.41
CA GLY A 41 18.57 -11.12 -10.24
C GLY A 41 19.94 -11.01 -10.94
N SER A 42 20.82 -10.10 -10.52
CA SER A 42 22.11 -9.86 -11.19
C SER A 42 23.16 -9.30 -10.25
N ASN A 43 24.42 -9.30 -10.69
CA ASN A 43 25.58 -8.80 -9.97
C ASN A 43 26.46 -7.86 -10.81
N GLY A 44 27.47 -7.28 -10.16
CA GLY A 44 28.48 -6.39 -10.72
C GLY A 44 28.01 -4.96 -10.95
N PHE A 45 28.95 -4.00 -10.89
CA PHE A 45 28.69 -2.57 -11.04
C PHE A 45 27.88 -2.18 -12.29
N GLY A 46 28.06 -2.88 -13.42
CA GLY A 46 27.27 -2.66 -14.65
C GLY A 46 25.75 -2.91 -14.48
N ASN A 47 25.37 -3.65 -13.43
CA ASN A 47 23.99 -3.91 -13.05
C ASN A 47 23.60 -3.26 -11.73
N TYR A 48 24.32 -2.21 -11.29
CA TYR A 48 24.04 -1.41 -10.09
C TYR A 48 22.54 -1.18 -9.85
N ARG A 49 21.82 -0.81 -10.92
CA ARG A 49 20.38 -0.49 -10.89
C ARG A 49 19.53 -1.57 -10.21
N HIS A 50 19.83 -2.86 -10.39
CA HIS A 50 18.96 -3.91 -9.85
C HIS A 50 19.07 -4.03 -8.31
N GLN A 51 20.27 -3.84 -7.73
CA GLN A 51 20.42 -3.82 -6.27
C GLN A 51 19.98 -2.47 -5.69
N ALA A 52 20.18 -1.37 -6.42
CA ALA A 52 19.64 -0.06 -6.04
C ALA A 52 18.10 -0.06 -5.99
N ASP A 53 17.44 -0.71 -6.96
CA ASP A 53 15.98 -0.87 -6.98
C ASP A 53 15.49 -1.67 -5.76
N VAL A 54 16.18 -2.76 -5.40
CA VAL A 54 15.87 -3.55 -4.19
C VAL A 54 16.07 -2.74 -2.92
N ALA A 55 17.20 -2.04 -2.78
CA ALA A 55 17.46 -1.19 -1.63
C ALA A 55 16.40 -0.08 -1.50
N HIS A 56 16.01 0.54 -2.62
CA HIS A 56 14.96 1.54 -2.67
C HIS A 56 13.60 0.98 -2.22
N ALA A 57 13.21 -0.18 -2.75
CA ALA A 57 11.96 -0.86 -2.36
C ALA A 57 11.95 -1.20 -0.86
N TYR A 58 13.08 -1.71 -0.31
CA TYR A 58 13.21 -1.99 1.12
C TYR A 58 12.98 -0.72 1.96
N GLN A 59 13.58 0.41 1.58
CA GLN A 59 13.38 1.67 2.31
C GLN A 59 11.92 2.17 2.25
N ILE A 60 11.23 1.97 1.12
CA ILE A 60 9.80 2.28 1.00
C ILE A 60 8.98 1.42 1.98
N LEU A 61 9.23 0.11 2.03
CA LEU A 61 8.51 -0.80 2.93
C LEU A 61 8.76 -0.43 4.40
N LYS A 62 10.02 -0.23 4.77
CA LYS A 62 10.42 0.19 6.12
C LYS A 62 9.79 1.52 6.53
N LYS A 63 9.80 2.52 5.64
CA LYS A 63 9.18 3.83 5.88
C LYS A 63 7.67 3.74 6.08
N ASN A 64 7.00 2.77 5.44
CA ASN A 64 5.57 2.55 5.56
C ASN A 64 5.18 1.53 6.66
N GLY A 65 6.12 1.16 7.53
CA GLY A 65 5.82 0.38 8.74
C GLY A 65 5.75 -1.13 8.55
N VAL A 66 6.30 -1.67 7.46
CA VAL A 66 6.47 -3.13 7.34
C VAL A 66 7.57 -3.58 8.30
N PRO A 67 7.33 -4.55 9.20
CA PRO A 67 8.36 -5.09 10.08
C PRO A 67 9.54 -5.65 9.28
N GLU A 68 10.77 -5.40 9.72
CA GLU A 68 11.97 -5.88 9.01
C GLU A 68 12.01 -7.41 8.91
N ASP A 69 11.55 -8.11 9.96
CA ASP A 69 11.44 -9.57 10.00
C ASP A 69 10.48 -10.14 8.93
N ASN A 70 9.59 -9.30 8.38
CA ASN A 70 8.65 -9.68 7.32
C ASN A 70 9.19 -9.39 5.90
N VAL A 71 10.40 -8.82 5.78
CA VAL A 71 11.02 -8.48 4.49
C VAL A 71 12.24 -9.34 4.25
N ILE A 72 12.13 -10.29 3.33
CA ILE A 72 13.25 -11.12 2.89
C ILE A 72 13.91 -10.44 1.71
N VAL A 73 15.20 -10.13 1.83
CA VAL A 73 16.01 -9.52 0.77
C VAL A 73 17.01 -10.54 0.22
N MET A 74 16.97 -10.76 -1.09
CA MET A 74 17.93 -11.57 -1.82
C MET A 74 18.63 -10.72 -2.87
N MET A 75 19.84 -10.30 -2.58
CA MET A 75 20.70 -9.57 -3.52
C MET A 75 22.13 -10.06 -3.41
N TYR A 76 22.93 -9.84 -4.45
CA TYR A 76 24.30 -10.36 -4.49
C TYR A 76 25.23 -9.64 -3.50
N ASP A 77 24.88 -8.40 -3.10
CA ASP A 77 25.57 -7.59 -2.10
C ASP A 77 27.02 -7.22 -2.47
N ASP A 78 27.27 -7.03 -3.77
CA ASP A 78 28.58 -6.64 -4.32
C ASP A 78 28.68 -5.18 -4.76
N ILE A 79 27.64 -4.37 -4.51
CA ILE A 79 27.58 -2.99 -5.03
C ILE A 79 28.10 -1.95 -4.04
N ALA A 80 27.73 -2.01 -2.75
CA ALA A 80 28.02 -0.94 -1.81
C ALA A 80 29.53 -0.72 -1.57
N ASN A 81 30.33 -1.76 -1.77
CA ASN A 81 31.78 -1.78 -1.60
C ASN A 81 32.53 -2.08 -2.90
N ASP A 82 31.89 -1.93 -4.07
CA ASP A 82 32.57 -2.07 -5.36
C ASP A 82 33.63 -0.95 -5.50
N PRO A 83 34.86 -1.24 -5.96
CA PRO A 83 35.90 -0.22 -6.11
C PRO A 83 35.70 0.74 -7.30
N LYS A 84 34.75 0.47 -8.20
CA LYS A 84 34.40 1.34 -9.33
C LYS A 84 33.43 2.43 -8.93
#